data_AF-A0A967JHH0-F1
#
_entry.id   AF-A0A967JHH0-F1
#
_cell.length_a   1.000
_cell.length_b   1.000
_cell.length_c   1.000
_cell.angle_alpha   90.00
_cell.angle_beta   90.00
_cell.angle_gamma   90.00
#
_symmetry.space_group_name_H-M   'P 1'
#
loop_
_entity.id
_entity.type
_entity.pdbx_description
1 polymer ?
#
loop_
_entity_poly.entity_id
_entity_poly.type
_entity_poly.pdbx_seq_one_letter_code
_entity_poly.pdbx_strand_id
1 'polypeptide(L)'
;FDATTVDHTSVMLGDAYETHVDRKTGVAQRHEEDADGDGDMDLVFHFRFDETGLDCDPAAVPFNGATFDGQPITAGGSDARFGRDFPISQDWSAT
;
A
#
# COMPACT_ATOMS: atom_id res chain seq x y z
N PHE A 1 1.59 11.99 -3.89
CA PHE A 1 1.43 11.23 -2.63
C PHE A 1 2.81 10.78 -2.26
N ASP A 2 3.26 10.96 -1.01
CA ASP A 2 4.60 10.56 -0.61
C ASP A 2 4.54 9.15 0.02
N ALA A 3 4.99 8.15 -0.73
CA ALA A 3 4.96 6.75 -0.32
C ALA A 3 5.84 6.48 0.92
N THR A 4 6.85 7.31 1.16
CA THR A 4 7.79 7.14 2.28
C THR A 4 7.14 7.38 3.64
N THR A 5 5.98 8.05 3.67
CA THR A 5 5.17 8.33 4.88
C THR A 5 4.39 7.12 5.40
N VAL A 6 4.30 6.04 4.61
CA VAL A 6 3.60 4.81 4.97
C VAL A 6 4.38 4.05 6.05
N ASP A 7 3.68 3.64 7.10
CA ASP A 7 4.23 2.69 8.07
C ASP A 7 4.22 1.29 7.45
N HIS A 8 5.37 0.93 6.88
CA HIS A 8 5.61 -0.38 6.26
C HIS A 8 5.29 -1.59 7.15
N THR A 9 5.24 -1.44 8.49
CA THR A 9 4.90 -2.55 9.39
C THR A 9 3.39 -2.79 9.51
N SER A 10 2.58 -1.86 9.02
CA SER A 10 1.11 -1.91 9.11
C SER A 10 0.43 -2.45 7.85
N VAL A 11 1.15 -2.57 6.74
CA VAL A 11 0.56 -2.85 5.43
C VAL A 11 0.24 -4.33 5.27
N MET A 12 -0.96 -4.61 4.77
CA MET A 12 -1.47 -5.95 4.49
C MET A 12 -2.09 -6.05 3.10
N LEU A 13 -1.92 -7.21 2.46
CA LEU A 13 -2.60 -7.61 1.23
C LEU A 13 -3.53 -8.80 1.53
N GLY A 14 -4.83 -8.57 1.59
CA GLY A 14 -5.76 -9.50 2.21
C GLY A 14 -5.36 -9.74 3.67
N ASP A 15 -5.06 -10.99 4.02
CA ASP A 15 -4.58 -11.38 5.35
C ASP A 15 -3.04 -11.44 5.45
N ALA A 16 -2.31 -11.22 4.34
CA ALA A 16 -0.85 -11.34 4.30
C ALA A 16 -0.15 -10.09 4.82
N TYR A 17 0.94 -10.29 5.56
CA TYR A 17 1.90 -9.26 5.93
C TYR A 17 3.12 -9.28 5.00
N GLU A 18 3.92 -8.22 5.05
CA GLU A 18 5.20 -8.13 4.36
C GLU A 18 6.12 -9.33 4.68
N THR A 19 6.57 -10.07 3.66
CA THR A 19 7.44 -11.24 3.83
C THR A 19 8.92 -10.86 3.89
N HIS A 20 9.32 -9.68 3.41
CA HIS A 20 10.68 -9.20 3.57
C HIS A 20 10.86 -8.73 5.01
N VAL A 21 11.36 -9.63 5.87
CA VAL A 21 11.56 -9.37 7.30
C VAL A 21 13.02 -9.53 7.70
N ASP A 22 13.45 -8.77 8.71
CA ASP A 22 14.72 -9.05 9.38
C ASP A 22 14.64 -10.42 10.05
N ARG A 23 15.56 -11.33 9.71
CA ARG A 23 15.53 -12.73 10.17
C ARG A 23 15.71 -12.89 11.69
N LYS A 24 16.23 -11.88 12.40
CA LYS A 24 16.46 -11.94 13.84
C LYS A 24 15.26 -11.40 14.63
N THR A 25 14.63 -10.34 14.14
CA THR A 25 13.52 -9.67 14.84
C THR A 25 12.15 -10.13 14.34
N GLY A 26 12.06 -10.64 13.11
CA GLY A 26 10.80 -10.96 12.44
C GLY A 26 10.00 -9.72 12.00
N VAL A 27 10.57 -8.52 12.16
CA VAL A 27 9.91 -7.26 11.77
C VAL A 27 10.11 -7.02 10.28
N ALA A 28 9.07 -6.52 9.61
CA ALA A 28 9.13 -6.08 8.22
C ALA A 28 10.32 -5.15 7.98
N GLN A 29 11.08 -5.42 6.92
CA GLN A 29 12.18 -4.62 6.47
C GLN A 29 11.66 -3.63 5.42
N ARG A 30 11.91 -2.35 5.64
CA ARG A 30 11.57 -1.29 4.69
C ARG A 30 12.37 -1.46 3.39
N HIS A 31 11.69 -1.50 2.25
CA HIS A 31 12.28 -1.56 0.92
C HIS A 31 11.86 -0.33 0.13
N GLU A 32 12.82 0.51 -0.23
CA GLU A 32 12.59 1.66 -1.10
C GLU A 32 13.47 1.57 -2.33
N GLU A 33 12.89 1.78 -3.50
CA GLU A 33 13.58 1.90 -4.78
C GLU A 33 12.75 2.77 -5.72
N ASP A 34 13.38 3.34 -6.75
CA ASP A 34 12.68 3.96 -7.88
C ASP A 34 12.27 2.81 -8.81
N ALA A 35 11.06 2.27 -8.61
CA ALA A 35 10.62 1.00 -9.20
C ALA A 35 10.11 1.19 -10.63
N ASP A 36 9.52 2.36 -10.93
CA ASP A 36 8.98 2.69 -12.26
C ASP A 36 9.88 3.61 -13.10
N GLY A 37 10.94 4.18 -12.51
CA GLY A 37 11.95 4.97 -13.20
C GLY A 37 11.57 6.43 -13.41
N ASP A 38 10.62 6.97 -12.64
CA ASP A 38 10.21 8.37 -12.72
C ASP A 38 11.09 9.33 -11.90
N GLY A 39 11.98 8.78 -11.07
CA GLY A 39 12.94 9.52 -10.25
C GLY A 39 12.46 9.86 -8.84
N ASP A 40 11.22 9.51 -8.49
CA ASP A 40 10.72 9.51 -7.12
C ASP A 40 11.00 8.15 -6.45
N MET A 41 11.09 8.15 -5.11
CA MET A 41 11.32 6.92 -4.34
C MET A 41 10.01 6.22 -4.03
N ASP A 42 9.87 4.97 -4.47
CA ASP A 42 8.72 4.13 -4.14
C ASP A 42 8.94 3.32 -2.87
N LEU A 43 7.84 2.88 -2.29
CA LEU A 43 7.83 1.86 -1.23
C LEU A 43 7.35 0.53 -1.80
N VAL A 44 8.20 -0.49 -1.72
CA VAL A 44 7.95 -1.80 -2.31
C VAL A 44 7.63 -2.82 -1.23
N PHE A 45 6.59 -3.63 -1.48
CA PHE A 45 6.13 -4.69 -0.59
C PHE A 45 6.15 -6.05 -1.30
N HIS A 46 6.47 -7.10 -0.56
CA HIS A 46 6.48 -8.48 -0.97
C HIS A 46 5.49 -9.27 -0.11
N PHE A 47 4.50 -9.89 -0.74
CA PHE A 47 3.54 -10.75 -0.06
C PHE A 47 3.63 -12.17 -0.56
N ARG A 48 3.38 -13.13 0.33
CA ARG A 48 3.19 -14.53 -0.04
C ARG A 48 1.73 -14.75 -0.37
N PHE A 49 1.45 -15.19 -1.59
CA PHE A 49 0.07 -15.33 -2.06
C PHE A 49 -0.77 -16.28 -1.21
N ASP A 50 -0.19 -17.39 -0.76
CA ASP A 50 -0.84 -18.39 0.12
C ASP A 50 -1.23 -17.84 1.50
N GLU A 51 -0.64 -16.72 1.93
CA GLU A 51 -0.97 -16.04 3.17
C GLU A 51 -2.04 -14.95 3.00
N THR A 52 -2.39 -14.58 1.76
CA THR A 52 -3.35 -13.49 1.49
C THR A 52 -4.80 -13.85 1.80
N GLY A 53 -5.12 -15.14 1.85
CA GLY A 53 -6.50 -15.63 1.96
C GLY A 53 -7.35 -15.40 0.71
N LEU A 54 -6.75 -14.93 -0.40
CA LEU A 54 -7.45 -14.63 -1.64
C LEU A 54 -7.62 -15.89 -2.50
N ASP A 55 -8.77 -15.96 -3.18
CA ASP A 55 -8.98 -16.91 -4.28
C ASP A 55 -8.09 -16.56 -5.48
N CYS A 56 -7.93 -17.49 -6.42
CA CYS A 56 -7.14 -17.26 -7.65
C CYS A 56 -7.69 -16.13 -8.55
N ASP A 57 -8.98 -15.78 -8.40
CA ASP A 57 -9.64 -14.71 -9.16
C ASP A 57 -10.57 -13.92 -8.22
N PRO A 58 -10.00 -13.14 -7.29
CA PRO A 58 -10.79 -12.47 -6.27
C PRO A 58 -11.45 -11.23 -6.87
N ALA A 59 -12.73 -11.02 -6.56
CA ALA A 59 -13.46 -9.83 -7.04
C ALA A 59 -12.87 -8.50 -6.53
N ALA A 60 -12.12 -8.55 -5.43
CA ALA A 60 -11.35 -7.44 -4.89
C ALA A 60 -10.06 -7.95 -4.24
N VAL A 61 -9.01 -7.13 -4.28
CA VAL A 61 -7.74 -7.39 -3.62
C VAL A 61 -7.57 -6.32 -2.54
N PRO A 62 -7.94 -6.59 -1.28
CA PRO A 62 -7.79 -5.63 -0.21
C PRO A 62 -6.31 -5.32 0.03
N PHE A 63 -5.95 -4.06 0.05
CA PHE A 63 -4.62 -3.56 0.36
C PHE A 63 -4.79 -2.43 1.37
N ASN A 64 -4.40 -2.66 2.62
CA ASN A 64 -4.69 -1.76 3.73
C ASN A 64 -3.44 -1.50 4.56
N GLY A 65 -3.39 -0.34 5.22
CA GLY A 65 -2.32 0.04 6.13
C GLY A 65 -2.53 1.45 6.65
N ALA A 66 -1.48 2.06 7.20
CA ALA A 66 -1.52 3.45 7.62
C ALA A 66 -0.19 4.17 7.35
N THR A 67 -0.23 5.49 7.33
CA THR A 67 0.96 6.33 7.48
C THR A 67 1.44 6.34 8.93
N PHE A 68 2.67 6.78 9.17
CA PHE A 68 3.20 6.97 10.52
C PHE A 68 2.35 7.93 11.38
N ASP A 69 1.62 8.86 10.75
CA ASP A 69 0.69 9.77 11.41
C ASP A 69 -0.71 9.17 11.62
N GLY A 70 -0.89 7.88 11.30
CA GLY A 70 -2.13 7.14 11.50
C GLY A 70 -3.19 7.35 10.42
N GLN A 71 -2.85 8.02 9.31
CA GLN A 71 -3.78 8.18 8.20
C GLN A 71 -3.92 6.84 7.46
N PRO A 72 -5.14 6.29 7.30
CA PRO A 72 -5.32 5.00 6.64
C PRO A 72 -5.00 5.08 5.15
N ILE A 73 -4.35 4.03 4.63
CA ILE A 73 -4.26 3.74 3.20
C ILE A 73 -5.09 2.49 2.92
N THR A 74 -5.89 2.52 1.87
CA THR A 74 -6.83 1.44 1.56
C THR A 74 -7.14 1.41 0.07
N ALA A 75 -7.11 0.21 -0.52
CA ALA A 75 -7.50 -0.06 -1.89
C ALA A 75 -8.14 -1.44 -1.97
N GLY A 76 -9.29 -1.57 -2.64
CA GLY A 76 -10.06 -2.82 -2.68
C GLY A 76 -10.66 -3.21 -1.31
N GLY A 77 -11.89 -3.72 -1.30
CA GLY A 77 -12.59 -4.08 -0.05
C GLY A 77 -13.49 -2.97 0.52
N SER A 78 -14.17 -3.25 1.63
CA SER A 78 -15.22 -2.39 2.20
C SER A 78 -14.71 -1.06 2.79
N ASP A 79 -13.43 -1.01 3.14
CA ASP A 79 -12.79 0.17 3.71
C ASP A 79 -12.18 1.09 2.64
N ALA A 80 -12.08 0.62 1.39
CA ALA A 80 -11.61 1.42 0.27
C ALA A 80 -12.58 2.57 -0.01
N ARG A 81 -12.22 3.77 0.44
CA ARG A 81 -13.02 4.99 0.23
C ARG A 81 -12.21 5.99 -0.58
N PHE A 82 -12.78 6.41 -1.70
CA PHE A 82 -12.32 7.62 -2.40
C PHE A 82 -12.78 8.83 -1.59
N GLY A 83 -11.98 9.22 -0.61
CA GLY A 83 -12.39 10.10 0.50
C GLY A 83 -11.65 11.42 0.58
N ARG A 84 -11.26 12.02 -0.56
CA ARG A 84 -10.96 13.45 -0.59
C ARG A 84 -12.13 14.15 -1.25
N ASP A 85 -12.77 15.07 -0.53
CA ASP A 85 -13.70 16.01 -1.15
C ASP A 85 -12.93 16.73 -2.26
N PHE A 86 -13.31 16.50 -3.51
CA PHE A 86 -12.78 17.28 -4.62
C PHE A 86 -13.37 18.67 -4.50
N PRO A 87 -12.56 19.72 -4.30
CA PRO A 87 -13.06 21.07 -4.50
C PRO A 87 -13.55 21.13 -5.95
N ILE A 88 -14.78 21.60 -6.13
CA ILE A 88 -15.52 21.62 -7.41
C ILE A 88 -14.93 22.61 -8.42
N SER A 89 -13.62 22.59 -8.68
CA SER A 89 -13.00 23.57 -9.60
C SER A 89 -11.57 23.26 -10.07
N GLN A 90 -11.04 22.04 -9.94
CA GLN A 90 -9.76 21.73 -10.60
C GLN A 90 -10.00 21.29 -12.03
N ASP A 91 -9.48 22.08 -12.96
CA ASP A 91 -9.35 21.75 -14.38
C ASP A 91 -8.09 20.90 -14.59
N TRP A 92 -8.24 19.77 -15.27
CA TRP A 92 -7.18 18.78 -15.52
C TRP A 92 -6.90 18.62 -17.02
N SER A 93 -7.24 19.61 -17.85
CA SER A 93 -7.03 19.56 -19.30
C SER A 93 -5.57 19.78 -19.75
N ALA A 94 -4.57 19.59 -18.90
CA ALA A 94 -3.17 19.76 -19.27
C ALA A 94 -2.48 18.40 -19.44
N THR A 95 -2.45 17.92 -20.68
CA THR A 95 -1.50 16.92 -21.20
C THR A 95 -0.47 17.60 -22.07
#